data_AF-A0A0N0D0S5-F1
#
_entry.id   AF-A0A0N0D0S5-F1
#
_cell.length_a   1.000
_cell.length_b   1.000
_cell.length_c   1.000
_cell.angle_alpha   90.00
_cell.angle_beta   90.00
_cell.angle_gamma   90.00
#
_symmetry.space_group_name_H-M   'P 1'
#
loop_
_entity.id
_entity.type
_entity.pdbx_description
1 polymer ?
#
loop_
_entity_poly.entity_id
_entity_poly.type
_entity_poly.pdbx_seq_one_letter_code
_entity_poly.pdbx_strand_id
1 'polypeptide(L)'
;MATALELGKKGWKPFIGNKNLSPQIPDLQIIERDKLLMLISQAAKKLKKKYNIRKIFLFGSLAHKAWFNENSDVDLAVEGLSSNNYWQAWREIEDIITDRKIDFVDMSEISDPIKNIIKSEGIEL
;
A
#
# COMPACT_ATOMS: atom_id res chain seq x y z
N MET A 1 6.49 -28.53 18.41
CA MET A 1 5.69 -27.45 17.78
C MET A 1 5.43 -27.88 16.35
N ALA A 2 4.17 -28.03 15.95
CA ALA A 2 3.84 -28.47 14.59
C ALA A 2 4.14 -27.34 13.60
N THR A 3 4.78 -27.67 12.49
CA THR A 3 5.22 -26.70 11.48
C THR A 3 4.02 -26.30 10.60
N ALA A 4 4.01 -25.09 10.03
CA ALA A 4 2.88 -24.57 9.22
C ALA A 4 2.43 -25.49 8.06
N LEU A 5 3.30 -26.42 7.63
CA LEU A 5 3.03 -27.44 6.62
C LEU A 5 2.03 -28.52 7.08
N GLU A 6 1.92 -28.79 8.40
CA GLU A 6 1.13 -29.90 8.97
C GLU A 6 -0.31 -29.51 9.33
N LEU A 7 -0.61 -28.21 9.36
CA LEU A 7 -1.96 -27.71 9.58
C LEU A 7 -2.73 -27.79 8.26
N GLY A 8 -3.46 -28.89 8.03
CA GLY A 8 -4.42 -28.98 6.93
C GLY A 8 -5.52 -27.91 7.02
N LYS A 9 -6.43 -27.83 6.02
CA LYS A 9 -7.47 -26.78 5.90
C LYS A 9 -8.30 -26.49 7.16
N LYS A 10 -8.45 -27.45 8.09
CA LYS A 10 -9.15 -27.26 9.37
C LYS A 10 -8.31 -26.52 10.42
N GLY A 11 -6.98 -26.67 10.40
CA GLY A 11 -6.04 -26.03 11.31
C GLY A 11 -5.79 -24.54 11.02
N TRP A 12 -6.21 -24.07 9.85
CA TRP A 12 -6.13 -22.65 9.47
C TRP A 12 -7.28 -21.82 10.06
N LYS A 13 -8.36 -22.45 10.56
CA LYS A 13 -9.53 -21.74 11.09
C LYS A 13 -9.24 -20.69 12.18
N PRO A 14 -8.31 -20.89 13.13
CA PRO A 14 -7.99 -19.85 14.12
C PRO A 14 -7.09 -18.72 13.56
N PHE A 15 -6.38 -18.95 12.45
CA PHE A 15 -5.51 -17.95 11.81
C PHE A 15 -6.20 -17.19 10.67
N ILE A 16 -7.27 -17.77 10.11
CA ILE A 16 -8.19 -17.07 9.22
C ILE A 16 -9.06 -16.20 10.11
N GLY A 17 -8.52 -15.02 10.46
CA GLY A 17 -9.25 -13.96 11.10
C GLY A 17 -10.59 -13.74 10.40
N ASN A 18 -11.62 -13.53 11.20
CA ASN A 18 -13.00 -13.34 10.75
C ASN A 18 -13.03 -12.32 9.59
N LYS A 19 -13.42 -12.75 8.38
CA LYS A 19 -13.59 -11.87 7.20
C LYS A 19 -14.60 -10.73 7.43
N ASN A 20 -15.36 -10.79 8.53
CA ASN A 20 -16.40 -9.85 8.92
C ASN A 20 -16.08 -9.03 10.19
N LEU A 21 -14.85 -9.07 10.71
CA LEU A 21 -14.41 -8.04 11.65
C LEU A 21 -13.97 -6.84 10.83
N SER A 22 -14.92 -6.02 10.37
CA SER A 22 -14.59 -4.61 10.14
C SER A 22 -14.23 -4.05 11.51
N PRO A 23 -12.96 -3.74 11.82
CA PRO A 23 -12.65 -3.05 13.06
C PRO A 23 -13.47 -1.77 13.04
N GLN A 24 -14.17 -1.48 14.13
CA GLN A 24 -14.71 -0.14 14.32
C GLN A 24 -13.49 0.77 14.52
N ILE A 25 -12.99 1.31 13.42
CA ILE A 25 -11.88 2.25 13.43
C ILE A 25 -12.36 3.46 14.23
N PRO A 26 -11.73 3.81 15.36
CA PRO A 26 -12.08 5.01 16.10
C PRO A 26 -12.03 6.24 15.19
N ASP A 27 -12.93 7.20 15.38
CA ASP A 27 -13.04 8.39 14.51
C ASP A 27 -11.70 9.14 14.33
N LEU A 28 -10.84 9.11 15.36
CA LEU A 28 -9.49 9.67 15.32
C LEU A 28 -8.58 8.99 14.28
N GLN A 29 -8.64 7.67 14.15
CA GLN A 29 -7.86 6.93 13.16
C GLN A 29 -8.36 7.18 11.74
N ILE A 30 -9.66 7.47 11.56
CA ILE A 30 -10.21 7.89 10.26
C ILE A 30 -9.66 9.26 9.86
N ILE A 31 -9.61 10.22 10.77
CA ILE A 31 -9.06 11.56 10.52
C ILE A 31 -7.57 11.49 10.19
N GLU A 32 -6.81 10.68 10.92
CA GLU A 32 -5.38 10.49 10.65
C GLU A 32 -5.14 9.84 9.28
N ARG A 33 -5.91 8.80 8.96
CA ARG A 33 -5.88 8.16 7.64
C ARG A 33 -6.16 9.15 6.52
N ASP A 34 -7.18 9.98 6.65
CA ASP A 34 -7.56 10.93 5.59
C ASP A 34 -6.50 12.02 5.40
N LYS A 35 -5.87 12.49 6.49
CA LYS A 35 -4.71 13.39 6.40
C LYS A 35 -3.53 12.73 5.69
N LEU A 36 -3.22 11.48 6.04
CA LEU A 36 -2.15 10.72 5.42
C LEU A 36 -2.42 10.49 3.92
N LEU A 37 -3.64 10.11 3.55
CA LEU A 37 -4.05 9.98 2.15
C LEU A 37 -3.92 11.27 1.36
N MET A 38 -4.28 12.40 1.96
CA MET A 38 -4.14 13.71 1.33
C MET A 38 -2.65 14.04 1.08
N LEU A 39 -1.79 13.76 2.05
CA LEU A 39 -0.34 13.96 1.93
C LEU A 39 0.28 13.03 0.87
N ILE A 40 -0.10 11.74 0.87
CA ILE A 40 0.31 10.76 -0.15
C ILE A 40 -0.15 11.22 -1.55
N SER A 41 -1.38 11.68 -1.71
CA SER A 41 -1.88 12.18 -3.00
C SER A 41 -1.11 13.41 -3.49
N GLN A 42 -0.73 14.31 -2.59
CA GLN A 42 0.11 15.47 -2.93
C GLN A 42 1.52 15.03 -3.36
N ALA A 43 2.13 14.09 -2.63
CA ALA A 43 3.43 13.51 -2.98
C ALA A 43 3.37 12.83 -4.36
N ALA A 44 2.37 11.97 -4.58
CA ALA A 44 2.14 11.26 -5.83
C ALA A 44 2.00 12.23 -7.02
N LYS A 45 1.24 13.32 -6.86
CA LYS A 45 1.11 14.37 -7.91
C LYS A 45 2.44 15.05 -8.22
N LYS A 46 3.27 15.31 -7.22
CA LYS A 46 4.60 15.91 -7.39
C LYS A 46 5.52 14.95 -8.15
N LEU A 47 5.55 13.67 -7.75
CA LEU A 47 6.33 12.63 -8.43
C LEU A 47 5.87 12.41 -9.88
N LYS A 48 4.55 12.33 -10.12
CA LYS A 48 3.98 12.20 -11.47
C LYS A 48 4.47 13.30 -12.41
N LYS A 49 4.44 14.55 -11.95
CA LYS A 49 4.91 15.70 -12.74
C LYS A 49 6.42 15.70 -12.96
N LYS A 50 7.21 15.37 -11.93
CA LYS A 50 8.68 15.43 -12.00
C LYS A 50 9.27 14.32 -12.87
N TYR A 51 8.73 13.12 -12.76
CA TYR A 51 9.29 11.91 -13.39
C TYR A 51 8.47 11.41 -14.57
N ASN A 52 7.42 12.14 -14.96
CA ASN A 52 6.50 11.79 -16.04
C ASN A 52 5.90 10.38 -15.88
N ILE A 53 5.60 10.00 -14.64
CA ILE A 53 5.03 8.68 -14.28
C ILE A 53 3.61 8.61 -14.84
N ARG A 54 3.26 7.48 -15.46
CA ARG A 54 1.93 7.30 -16.06
C ARG A 54 0.86 7.12 -14.98
N LYS A 55 1.08 6.19 -14.06
CA LYS A 55 0.14 5.87 -12.99
C LYS A 55 0.83 5.58 -11.68
N ILE A 56 0.18 5.94 -10.58
CA ILE A 56 0.59 5.60 -9.22
C ILE A 56 -0.65 5.04 -8.54
N PHE A 57 -0.50 3.89 -7.91
CA PHE A 57 -1.54 3.20 -7.17
C PHE A 57 -1.13 3.08 -5.71
N LEU A 58 -2.02 3.47 -4.81
CA LEU A 58 -1.93 3.12 -3.40
C LEU A 58 -2.63 1.78 -3.21
N PHE A 59 -1.93 0.80 -2.66
CA PHE A 59 -2.50 -0.52 -2.36
C PHE A 59 -2.27 -0.88 -0.89
N GLY A 60 -2.55 -2.13 -0.52
CA GLY A 60 -2.32 -2.63 0.84
C GLY A 60 -3.33 -2.12 1.88
N SER A 61 -2.89 -2.04 3.14
CA SER A 61 -3.74 -1.76 4.29
C SER A 61 -4.32 -0.34 4.27
N LEU A 62 -3.63 0.63 3.66
CA LEU A 62 -4.14 1.99 3.51
C LEU A 62 -5.27 2.12 2.50
N ALA A 63 -5.22 1.32 1.43
CA ALA A 63 -6.30 1.24 0.46
C ALA A 63 -7.56 0.62 1.09
N HIS A 64 -7.39 -0.36 1.99
CA HIS A 64 -8.49 -1.05 2.64
C HIS A 64 -8.75 -0.54 4.06
N LYS A 65 -9.79 0.29 4.23
CA LYS A 65 -10.21 0.85 5.53
C LYS A 65 -10.15 -0.17 6.67
N ALA A 66 -10.63 -1.39 6.44
CA ALA A 66 -10.70 -2.44 7.46
C ALA A 66 -9.35 -2.90 8.04
N TRP A 67 -8.20 -2.59 7.42
CA TRP A 67 -6.88 -3.08 7.84
C TRP A 67 -5.89 -1.97 8.20
N PHE A 68 -6.31 -0.70 8.13
CA PHE A 68 -5.46 0.42 8.54
C PHE A 68 -5.20 0.40 10.05
N ASN A 69 -3.95 0.58 10.44
CA ASN A 69 -3.54 0.83 11.81
C ASN A 69 -2.55 2.00 11.88
N GLU A 70 -2.36 2.53 13.08
CA GLU A 70 -1.50 3.69 13.37
C GLU A 70 -0.02 3.45 13.05
N ASN A 71 0.39 2.24 12.72
CA ASN A 71 1.76 1.88 12.31
C ASN A 71 1.82 1.29 10.89
N SER A 72 0.77 1.46 10.08
CA SER A 72 0.72 0.89 8.73
C SER A 72 1.76 1.54 7.83
N ASP A 73 2.48 0.70 7.08
CA ASP A 73 3.37 1.10 6.00
C ASP A 73 2.55 1.68 4.83
N VAL A 74 3.21 2.48 3.99
CA VAL A 74 2.63 3.11 2.80
C VAL A 74 3.03 2.34 1.55
N ASP A 75 2.12 1.52 1.03
CA ASP A 75 2.38 0.68 -0.16
C ASP A 75 2.01 1.42 -1.46
N LEU A 76 3.02 1.78 -2.26
CA LEU A 76 2.86 2.54 -3.49
C LEU A 76 3.43 1.79 -4.70
N ALA A 77 2.57 1.55 -5.68
CA ALA A 77 2.96 0.94 -6.95
C ALA A 77 2.99 1.99 -8.06
N VAL A 78 4.11 2.07 -8.78
CA VAL A 78 4.29 3.04 -9.86
C VAL A 78 4.37 2.35 -11.21
N GLU A 79 3.73 2.93 -12.22
CA GLU A 79 3.73 2.44 -13.59
C GLU A 79 4.31 3.49 -14.53
N GLY A 80 5.35 3.12 -15.27
CA GLY A 80 6.00 3.98 -16.25
C GLY A 80 7.09 4.89 -15.68
N LEU A 81 7.63 4.56 -14.52
CA LEU A 81 8.85 5.17 -14.01
C LEU A 81 10.07 4.55 -14.72
N SER A 82 11.06 5.36 -15.09
CA SER A 82 12.34 4.85 -15.60
C SER A 82 13.14 4.25 -14.44
N SER A 83 13.77 3.09 -14.67
CA SER A 83 14.63 2.43 -13.67
C SER A 83 15.75 3.35 -13.13
N ASN A 84 16.27 4.26 -13.95
CA ASN A 84 17.29 5.24 -13.50
C ASN A 84 16.74 6.26 -12.49
N ASN A 85 15.43 6.55 -12.55
CA ASN A 85 14.76 7.51 -11.69
C ASN A 85 14.10 6.86 -10.47
N TYR A 86 14.07 5.52 -10.41
CA TYR A 86 13.38 4.76 -9.37
C TYR A 86 13.83 5.16 -7.96
N TRP A 87 15.13 5.07 -7.70
CA TRP A 87 15.71 5.39 -6.40
C TRP A 87 15.55 6.86 -6.01
N GLN A 88 15.59 7.76 -7.00
CA GLN A 88 15.41 9.20 -6.76
C GLN A 88 13.96 9.51 -6.39
N ALA A 89 12.99 8.89 -7.10
CA ALA A 89 11.58 9.00 -6.79
C ALA A 89 11.26 8.41 -5.41
N TRP A 90 11.83 7.24 -5.08
CA TRP A 90 11.67 6.62 -3.76
C TRP A 90 12.18 7.57 -2.65
N ARG A 91 13.42 8.05 -2.74
CA ARG A 91 13.95 8.97 -1.72
C ARG A 91 13.12 10.23 -1.58
N GLU A 92 12.63 10.80 -2.68
CA GLU A 92 11.77 11.99 -2.60
C GLU A 92 10.45 11.74 -1.89
N ILE A 93 9.87 10.54 -2.01
CA ILE A 93 8.62 10.25 -1.31
C ILE A 93 8.87 9.97 0.18
N GLU A 94 10.01 9.37 0.53
CA GLU A 94 10.46 9.22 1.94
C GLU A 94 10.74 10.59 2.58
N ASP A 95 11.33 11.53 1.84
CA ASP A 95 11.55 12.90 2.33
C ASP A 95 10.25 13.67 2.54
N ILE A 96 9.16 13.31 1.84
CA ILE A 96 7.85 13.95 1.98
C ILE A 96 7.02 13.30 3.11
N ILE A 97 7.07 11.97 3.21
CA ILE A 97 6.36 11.19 4.23
C ILE A 97 7.40 10.63 5.21
N THR A 98 7.83 11.46 6.15
CA THR A 98 8.83 11.08 7.15
C THR A 98 8.26 10.25 8.30
N ASP A 99 6.94 10.34 8.50
CA ASP A 99 6.26 9.75 9.66
C ASP A 99 5.88 8.28 9.46
N ARG A 100 6.09 7.74 8.25
CA ARG A 100 5.71 6.37 7.88
C ARG A 100 6.76 5.73 7.00
N LYS A 101 6.92 4.41 7.15
CA LYS A 101 7.72 3.61 6.23
C LYS A 101 6.99 3.44 4.91
N ILE A 102 7.72 3.55 3.80
CA ILE A 102 7.18 3.47 2.45
C ILE A 102 7.67 2.19 1.80
N ASP A 103 6.74 1.38 1.31
CA ASP A 103 7.02 0.31 0.37
C ASP A 103 6.74 0.83 -1.05
N PHE A 104 7.81 1.10 -1.79
CA PHE A 104 7.72 1.62 -3.15
C PHE A 104 8.05 0.47 -4.10
N VAL A 105 7.17 0.20 -5.07
CA VAL A 105 7.31 -0.92 -6.01
C VAL A 105 7.06 -0.49 -7.45
N ASP A 106 7.85 -1.01 -8.39
CA ASP A 106 7.64 -0.82 -9.82
C ASP A 106 6.67 -1.88 -10.37
N MET A 107 5.58 -1.44 -10.99
CA MET A 107 4.63 -2.29 -11.69
C MET A 107 5.26 -3.07 -12.85
N SER A 108 6.45 -2.70 -13.33
CA SER A 108 7.19 -3.47 -14.33
C SER A 108 7.73 -4.80 -13.78
N GLU A 109 8.12 -4.84 -12.50
CA GLU A 109 8.76 -6.00 -11.84
C GLU A 109 7.77 -6.96 -11.16
N ILE A 110 6.53 -6.52 -10.98
CA ILE A 110 5.47 -7.32 -10.36
C ILE A 110 4.95 -8.39 -11.35
N SER A 111 4.45 -9.52 -10.85
CA SER A 111 3.80 -10.53 -11.71
C SER A 111 2.38 -10.10 -12.11
N ASP A 112 1.94 -10.45 -13.32
CA ASP A 112 0.63 -10.02 -13.86
C ASP A 112 -0.58 -10.32 -12.95
N PRO A 113 -0.67 -11.47 -12.24
CA PRO A 113 -1.76 -11.71 -11.30
C PRO A 113 -1.83 -10.65 -10.19
N ILE A 114 -0.67 -10.23 -9.66
CA ILE A 114 -0.60 -9.22 -8.60
C ILE A 114 -0.89 -7.83 -9.17
N LYS A 115 -0.42 -7.51 -10.37
CA LYS A 115 -0.75 -6.23 -11.04
C LYS A 115 -2.26 -6.05 -11.19
N ASN A 116 -2.97 -7.11 -11.55
CA ASN A 116 -4.43 -7.04 -11.72
C ASN A 116 -5.14 -6.78 -10.39
N ILE A 117 -4.66 -7.37 -9.29
CA ILE A 117 -5.18 -7.10 -7.94
C ILE A 117 -4.92 -5.63 -7.57
N ILE A 118 -3.70 -5.13 -7.75
CA ILE A 118 -3.35 -3.73 -7.45
C ILE A 118 -4.20 -2.76 -8.29
N LYS A 119 -4.41 -3.05 -9.58
CA LYS A 119 -5.24 -2.21 -10.46
C LYS A 119 -6.74 -2.28 -10.11
N SER A 120 -7.22 -3.40 -9.59
CA SER A 120 -8.63 -3.62 -9.24
C SER A 120 -9.00 -3.09 -7.86
N GLU A 121 -8.13 -3.28 -6.87
CA GLU A 121 -8.40 -3.00 -5.46
C GLU A 121 -7.65 -1.76 -4.94
N GLY A 122 -6.61 -1.33 -5.65
CA GLY A 122 -5.84 -0.13 -5.31
C GLY A 122 -6.56 1.16 -5.69
N ILE A 123 -6.12 2.26 -5.07
CA ILE A 123 -6.61 3.61 -5.33
C ILE A 123 -5.62 4.28 -6.28
N GLU A 124 -6.08 4.67 -7.48
CA GLU A 124 -5.27 5.48 -8.40
C GLU A 124 -5.17 6.93 -7.89
N LEU A 125 -3.94 7.44 -7.74
CA LEU A 125 -3.63 8.76 -7.15
C LEU A 125 -3.31 9.86 -8.17
#